data_AF-A0A3D3RIZ8-F1
#
_entry.id   AF-A0A3D3RIZ8-F1
#
_cell.length_a   1.000
_cell.length_b   1.000
_cell.length_c   1.000
_cell.angle_alpha   90.00
_cell.angle_beta   90.00
_cell.angle_gamma   90.00
#
_symmetry.space_group_name_H-M   'P 1'
#
loop_
_entity.id
_entity.type
_entity.pdbx_description
1 polymer ?
#
loop_
_entity_poly.entity_id
_entity_poly.type
_entity_poly.pdbx_seq_one_letter_code
_entity_poly.pdbx_strand_id
1 'polypeptide(L)' 'MDADLFISVHINSAGNTTARGTEVYYSSNNNKKNSGGLSASKLAQMAYDNVVKAVGSSKRGVKTANFYVIRYTNMPAILI' A
#
# COMPACT_ATOMS: atom_id res chain seq x y z
N MET A 1 -21.42 6.92 -6.40
CA MET A 1 -20.14 6.80 -7.12
C MET A 1 -19.18 6.07 -6.21
N ASP A 2 -18.63 4.95 -6.68
CA ASP A 2 -17.60 4.21 -5.97
C ASP A 2 -16.22 4.67 -6.46
N ALA A 3 -15.20 4.64 -5.60
CA ALA A 3 -13.84 4.97 -6.02
C ALA A 3 -13.21 3.78 -6.76
N ASP A 4 -12.39 4.05 -7.78
CA ASP A 4 -11.66 3.00 -8.51
C ASP A 4 -10.51 2.39 -7.70
N LEU A 5 -9.92 3.20 -6.81
CA LEU A 5 -8.83 2.84 -5.90
C LEU A 5 -8.79 3.76 -4.68
N PHE A 6 -8.15 3.31 -3.60
CA PHE A 6 -7.89 4.10 -2.39
C PHE A 6 -6.41 4.03 -2.01
N ILE A 7 -5.81 5.18 -1.70
CA ILE A 7 -4.41 5.29 -1.25
C ILE A 7 -4.39 6.10 0.04
N SER A 8 -4.00 5.46 1.14
CA SER A 8 -3.65 6.15 2.39
C SER A 8 -2.15 6.46 2.39
N VAL A 9 -1.76 7.67 2.77
CA VAL A 9 -0.35 8.09 2.81
C VAL A 9 0.05 8.40 4.25
N HIS A 10 1.04 7.68 4.76
CA HIS A 10 1.58 7.80 6.10
C HIS A 10 3.11 7.96 6.06
N ILE A 11 3.66 8.47 7.16
CA ILE A 11 5.10 8.45 7.41
C ILE A 11 5.30 7.65 8.70
N ASN A 12 5.96 6.50 8.58
CA ASN A 12 6.21 5.64 9.73
C ASN A 12 7.12 6.30 10.76
N SER A 13 6.97 5.88 12.01
CA SER A 13 7.85 6.24 13.13
C SER A 13 8.28 4.97 13.86
N ALA A 14 9.51 4.97 14.38
CA ALA A 14 10.06 3.87 15.14
C ALA A 14 11.00 4.39 16.23
N GLY A 15 11.09 3.66 17.35
CA GLY A 15 12.08 3.96 18.39
C GLY A 15 13.53 3.70 17.97
N ASN A 16 13.74 2.81 16.99
CA ASN A 16 15.06 2.62 16.38
C ASN A 16 15.36 3.76 15.42
N THR A 17 16.31 4.62 15.79
CA THR A 17 16.71 5.82 15.03
C THR A 17 17.37 5.53 13.69
N THR A 18 17.75 4.27 13.43
CA THR A 18 18.30 3.84 12.13
C THR A 18 17.23 3.31 11.18
N ALA A 19 15.98 3.17 11.63
CA ALA A 19 14.87 2.72 10.80
C ALA A 19 14.56 3.74 9.71
N ARG A 20 14.64 3.30 8.45
CA ARG A 20 14.36 4.12 7.27
C ARG A 20 13.87 3.25 6.11
N GLY A 21 13.29 3.91 5.12
CA GLY A 21 12.85 3.29 3.88
C GLY A 21 11.35 3.31 3.67
N THR A 22 10.92 2.89 2.48
CA THR A 22 9.51 2.83 2.07
C THR A 22 9.04 1.38 2.09
N GLU A 23 7.88 1.17 2.68
CA GLU A 23 7.07 -0.06 2.59
C GLU A 23 5.66 0.32 2.14
N VAL A 24 4.96 -0.61 1.49
CA VAL A 24 3.56 -0.41 1.10
C VAL A 24 2.74 -1.59 1.60
N TYR A 25 1.60 -1.31 2.22
CA TYR A 25 0.70 -2.32 2.76
C TYR A 25 -0.56 -2.46 1.91
N TYR A 26 -1.03 -3.70 1.79
CA TYR A 26 -2.40 -4.01 1.37
C TYR A 26 -3.02 -5.01 2.35
N SER A 27 -4.34 -5.18 2.34
CA SER A 27 -5.00 -6.23 3.12
C SER A 27 -5.30 -7.46 2.26
N SER A 28 -4.89 -8.65 2.69
CA SER A 28 -5.31 -9.90 2.04
C SER A 28 -6.83 -10.09 2.07
N ASN A 29 -7.52 -9.48 3.05
CA ASN A 29 -8.99 -9.52 3.16
C ASN A 29 -9.69 -8.62 2.12
N ASN A 30 -8.96 -7.66 1.54
CA ASN A 30 -9.42 -6.79 0.46
C ASN A 30 -8.44 -6.85 -0.73
N ASN A 31 -8.34 -8.01 -1.36
CA ASN A 31 -7.41 -8.24 -2.49
C ASN A 31 -8.08 -8.83 -3.74
N LYS A 32 -9.42 -8.76 -3.82
CA LYS A 32 -10.13 -9.16 -5.03
C LYS A 32 -9.83 -8.17 -6.16
N LYS A 33 -9.87 -8.64 -7.40
CA LYS A 33 -9.78 -7.76 -8.57
C LYS A 33 -11.06 -6.94 -8.68
N ASN A 34 -10.93 -5.65 -8.94
CA ASN A 34 -12.07 -4.82 -9.36
C ASN A 34 -12.47 -5.16 -10.82
N SER A 35 -13.52 -4.51 -11.33
CA SER A 35 -14.01 -4.71 -12.71
C SER A 35 -12.96 -4.41 -13.78
N GLY A 36 -11.95 -3.59 -13.47
CA GLY A 36 -10.80 -3.31 -14.34
C GLY A 36 -9.65 -4.32 -14.21
N GLY A 37 -9.80 -5.38 -13.42
CA GLY A 37 -8.78 -6.42 -13.23
C GLY A 37 -7.67 -6.07 -12.23
N LEU A 38 -7.74 -4.92 -11.56
CA LEU A 38 -6.75 -4.46 -10.59
C LEU A 38 -7.03 -5.04 -9.19
N SER A 39 -6.04 -5.68 -8.57
CA SER A 39 -6.07 -6.08 -7.16
C SER A 39 -5.27 -5.13 -6.28
N ALA A 40 -5.53 -5.12 -4.97
CA ALA A 40 -4.76 -4.33 -4.01
C ALA A 40 -3.27 -4.71 -3.99
N SER A 41 -2.94 -6.00 -4.13
CA SER A 41 -1.56 -6.48 -4.22
C SER A 41 -0.83 -5.95 -5.47
N LYS A 42 -1.52 -5.90 -6.62
CA LYS A 42 -0.95 -5.35 -7.85
C LYS A 42 -0.75 -3.84 -7.74
N LEU A 43 -1.73 -3.14 -7.17
CA LEU A 43 -1.64 -1.71 -6.86
C LEU A 43 -0.47 -1.42 -5.91
N ALA A 44 -0.32 -2.21 -4.84
CA ALA A 44 0.76 -2.04 -3.87
C ALA A 44 2.14 -2.23 -4.48
N GLN A 45 2.32 -3.24 -5.34
CA GLN A 45 3.58 -3.47 -6.05
C GLN A 45 3.92 -2.30 -6.98
N MET A 46 2.96 -1.83 -7.77
CA MET A 46 3.17 -0.68 -8.66
C MET A 46 3.50 0.59 -7.88
N ALA A 47 2.79 0.86 -6.77
CA ALA A 47 3.05 2.00 -5.93
C ALA A 47 4.44 1.92 -5.29
N TYR A 48 4.80 0.77 -4.71
CA TYR A 48 6.11 0.55 -4.11
C TYR A 48 7.26 0.80 -5.10
N ASP A 49 7.19 0.21 -6.30
CA ASP A 49 8.25 0.33 -7.31
C ASP A 49 8.44 1.79 -7.75
N ASN A 50 7.34 2.53 -7.94
CA ASN A 50 7.39 3.92 -8.37
C ASN A 50 7.79 4.89 -7.25
N VAL A 51 7.29 4.71 -6.02
CA VAL A 51 7.61 5.58 -4.88
C VAL A 51 9.07 5.42 -4.49
N VAL A 52 9.59 4.19 -4.38
CA VAL A 52 11.01 3.95 -4.10
C VAL A 52 11.88 4.61 -5.16
N LYS A 53 11.52 4.49 -6.44
CA LYS A 53 12.26 5.11 -7.55
C LYS A 53 12.22 6.64 -7.48
N ALA A 54 11.08 7.23 -7.16
CA ALA A 54 10.90 8.67 -7.11
C ALA A 54 11.60 9.32 -5.90
N VAL A 55 11.58 8.65 -4.74
CA VAL A 55 12.09 9.20 -3.48
C VAL A 55 13.54 8.77 -3.21
N GLY A 56 14.02 7.69 -3.81
CA GLY A 56 15.38 7.16 -3.58
C GLY A 56 15.55 6.53 -2.19
N SER A 57 14.46 6.08 -1.56
CA SER A 57 14.46 5.55 -0.20
C SER A 57 14.95 4.09 -0.13
N SER A 58 15.34 3.65 1.07
CA SER A 58 15.65 2.23 1.30
C SER A 58 14.43 1.34 1.05
N LYS A 59 14.66 0.20 0.40
CA LYS A 59 13.64 -0.76 -0.03
C LYS A 59 13.18 -1.64 1.14
N ARG A 60 11.92 -1.53 1.58
CA ARG A 60 11.34 -2.38 2.65
C ARG A 60 10.25 -3.34 2.16
N GLY A 61 9.89 -3.27 0.88
CA GLY A 61 8.98 -4.19 0.22
C GLY A 61 7.48 -3.90 0.40
N VAL A 62 6.68 -4.71 -0.29
CA VAL A 62 5.23 -4.78 -0.12
C VAL A 62 4.89 -5.77 0.98
N LYS A 63 3.93 -5.42 1.84
CA LYS A 63 3.53 -6.22 3.01
C LYS A 63 2.02 -6.34 3.12
N THR A 64 1.57 -7.32 3.89
CA THR A 64 0.16 -7.46 4.26
C THR A 64 -0.08 -6.95 5.67
N ALA A 65 -1.19 -6.23 5.85
CA ALA A 65 -1.67 -5.81 7.17
C ALA A 65 -3.19 -5.62 7.14
N ASN A 66 -3.81 -5.63 8.32
CA ASN A 66 -5.25 -5.42 8.48
C ASN A 66 -5.56 -4.02 9.04
N PHE A 67 -4.85 -2.99 8.57
CA PHE A 67 -5.22 -1.62 8.91
C PHE A 67 -6.64 -1.33 8.42
N TYR A 68 -7.42 -0.63 9.25
CA TYR A 68 -8.84 -0.44 9.03
C TYR A 68 -9.13 0.13 7.63
N VAL A 69 -8.38 1.16 7.25
CA VAL A 69 -8.54 1.93 6.00
C VAL A 69 -8.26 1.15 4.72
N ILE A 70 -7.53 0.03 4.78
CA ILE A 70 -7.26 -0.84 3.62
C ILE A 70 -8.04 -2.15 3.67
N ARG A 71 -8.69 -2.46 4.80
CA ARG A 71 -9.45 -3.68 5.01
C ARG A 71 -10.94 -3.52 4.71
N TYR A 72 -11.54 -2.40 5.10
CA TYR A 72 -12.99 -2.19 5.07
C TYR A 72 -13.47 -1.29 3.92
N THR A 73 -12.67 -1.22 2.86
CA THR A 73 -12.97 -0.52 1.61
C THR A 73 -13.40 -1.51 0.52
N ASN A 74 -14.23 -1.07 -0.43
CA ASN A 74 -14.76 -1.94 -1.49
C ASN A 74 -13.93 -1.94 -2.78
N MET A 75 -12.94 -1.05 -2.88
CA MET A 75 -12.00 -0.96 -4.00
C MET A 75 -10.60 -1.41 -3.58
N PRO A 76 -9.69 -1.68 -4.53
CA PRO A 76 -8.27 -1.90 -4.24
C PRO A 76 -7.71 -0.76 -3.38
N ALA A 77 -7.17 -1.12 -2.21
CA ALA A 77 -6.74 -0.15 -1.21
C ALA A 77 -5.33 -0.46 -0.71
N ILE A 78 -4.50 0.58 -0.64
CA ILE A 78 -3.12 0.50 -0.13
C ILE A 78 -2.83 1.58 0.90
N LEU A 79 -1.84 1.31 1.75
CA LEU A 79 -1.24 2.29 2.65
C LEU A 79 0.25 2.38 2.33
N ILE A 80 0.70 3.58 1.97
CA ILE A 80 2.11 3.91 1.75
C ILE A 80 2.65 4.46 3.06
#